data_AF-A0A944HSH4-F1
#
_entry.id   AF-A0A944HSH4-F1
#
_cell.length_a   1.000
_cell.length_b   1.000
_cell.length_c   1.000
_cell.angle_alpha   90.00
_cell.angle_beta   90.00
_cell.angle_gamma   90.00
#
_symmetry.space_group_name_H-M   'P 1'
#
loop_
_entity.id
_entity.type
_entity.pdbx_description
1 polymer ?
#
loop_
_entity_poly.entity_id
_entity_poly.type
_entity_poly.pdbx_seq_one_letter_code
_entity_poly.pdbx_strand_id
1 'polypeptide(L)'
;MIPATSDEIIHALQDMAEDPKLPERLTVLVQHAADAHGRLRLTTPASVLHTADATLIGEIAASPQLVSLRLRMLAPTVLTSPFPSDAVITALRDAGYAPVHEQDDGAIRLQRPTDRRHPLLPAPRSAEPAADVPDVDHVAEALLSAPVDKAVTRLSSTERVLARDTRQLDSPMRPPRR
;
A
#
# COMPACT_ATOMS: atom_id res chain seq x y z
N MET A 1 25.22 -4.01 20.88
CA MET A 1 25.79 -3.90 19.51
C MET A 1 26.25 -5.30 19.13
N ILE A 2 25.51 -6.01 18.29
CA ILE A 2 25.89 -7.36 17.83
C ILE A 2 26.06 -7.29 16.32
N PRO A 3 27.31 -7.28 15.85
CA PRO A 3 27.63 -7.78 14.52
C PRO A 3 28.71 -8.87 14.64
N ALA A 4 28.53 -9.87 15.50
CA ALA A 4 29.58 -10.86 15.77
C ALA A 4 29.78 -11.80 14.58
N THR A 5 30.57 -11.35 13.61
CA THR A 5 31.13 -12.21 12.57
C THR A 5 32.05 -13.24 13.22
N SER A 6 32.25 -14.39 12.55
CA SER A 6 33.12 -15.46 13.05
C SER A 6 34.50 -14.94 13.46
N ASP A 7 35.08 -14.04 12.65
CA ASP A 7 36.40 -13.44 12.88
C ASP A 7 36.45 -12.57 14.16
N GLU A 8 35.40 -11.80 14.43
CA GLU A 8 35.32 -10.99 15.67
C GLU A 8 35.24 -11.88 16.91
N ILE A 9 34.51 -13.00 16.83
CA ILE A 9 34.39 -13.97 17.92
C ILE A 9 35.73 -14.68 18.15
N ILE A 10 36.41 -15.10 17.07
CA ILE A 10 37.73 -15.72 17.15
C ILE A 10 38.73 -14.74 17.76
N HIS A 11 38.74 -13.49 17.33
CA HIS A 11 39.65 -12.47 17.85
C HIS A 11 39.41 -12.17 19.33
N ALA A 12 38.14 -12.04 19.75
CA ALA A 12 37.78 -11.86 21.15
C ALA A 12 38.20 -13.07 22.01
N LEU A 13 38.04 -14.28 21.49
CA LEU A 13 38.48 -15.50 22.18
C LEU A 13 40.00 -15.59 22.30
N GLN A 14 40.76 -15.10 21.31
CA GLN A 14 42.23 -15.00 21.38
C GLN A 14 42.69 -13.98 22.42
N ASP A 15 42.01 -12.83 22.51
CA ASP A 15 42.33 -11.77 23.47
C ASP A 15 42.07 -12.21 24.93
N MET A 16 41.05 -13.06 25.14
CA MET A 16 40.71 -13.61 26.47
C MET A 16 41.52 -14.86 26.84
N ALA A 17 42.17 -15.52 25.88
CA ALA A 17 42.90 -16.75 26.13
C ALA A 17 44.32 -16.46 26.64
N GLU A 18 44.78 -17.25 27.60
CA GLU A 18 46.16 -17.18 28.10
C GLU A 18 47.18 -17.67 27.05
N ASP A 19 46.76 -18.56 26.15
CA ASP A 19 47.49 -18.93 24.94
C ASP A 19 46.83 -18.27 23.71
N PRO A 20 47.56 -17.43 22.94
CA PRO A 20 47.02 -16.75 21.77
C PRO A 20 46.62 -17.70 20.63
N LYS A 21 47.03 -18.97 20.68
CA LYS A 21 46.60 -19.98 19.72
C LYS A 21 45.37 -20.74 20.23
N LEU A 22 44.21 -20.38 19.70
CA LEU A 22 42.99 -21.16 19.89
C LEU A 22 43.13 -22.56 19.24
N PRO A 23 42.61 -23.62 19.88
CA PRO A 23 42.55 -24.94 19.27
C PRO A 23 41.77 -24.91 17.95
N GLU A 24 42.32 -25.55 16.91
CA GLU A 24 41.73 -25.58 15.56
C GLU A 24 40.26 -26.04 15.55
N ARG A 25 39.92 -27.00 16.41
CA ARG A 25 38.55 -27.49 16.60
C ARG A 25 37.57 -26.39 17.00
N LEU A 26 37.99 -25.45 17.84
CA LEU A 26 37.15 -24.37 18.32
C LEU A 26 36.88 -23.34 17.22
N THR A 27 37.92 -22.96 16.47
CA THR A 27 37.81 -22.07 15.30
C THR A 27 36.82 -22.62 14.28
N VAL A 28 36.91 -23.92 13.99
CA VAL A 28 36.01 -24.60 13.05
C VAL A 28 34.58 -24.64 13.55
N LEU A 29 34.35 -24.88 14.86
CA LEU A 29 33.00 -24.86 15.44
C LEU A 29 32.37 -23.47 15.38
N VAL A 30 33.13 -22.41 15.66
CA VAL A 30 32.66 -21.02 15.54
C VAL A 30 32.31 -20.71 14.09
N GLN A 31 33.15 -21.13 13.15
CA GLN A 31 32.88 -20.95 11.72
C GLN A 31 31.60 -21.70 11.28
N HIS A 32 31.42 -22.94 11.71
CA HIS A 32 30.21 -23.71 11.42
C HIS A 32 28.96 -23.10 12.06
N ALA A 33 29.06 -22.60 13.29
CA ALA A 33 27.96 -21.90 13.96
C ALA A 33 27.62 -20.61 13.20
N ALA A 34 28.62 -19.84 12.77
CA ALA A 34 28.41 -18.65 11.95
C ALA A 34 27.78 -18.99 10.59
N ASP A 35 28.16 -20.09 9.96
CA ASP A 35 27.60 -20.54 8.68
C ASP A 35 26.20 -21.13 8.80
N ALA A 36 25.87 -21.75 9.93
CA ALA A 36 24.54 -22.30 10.22
C ALA A 36 23.56 -21.20 10.66
N HIS A 37 24.02 -20.23 11.44
CA HIS A 37 23.17 -19.18 12.03
C HIS A 37 23.21 -17.84 11.27
N GLY A 38 24.20 -17.60 10.39
CA GLY A 38 24.33 -16.40 9.58
C GLY A 38 23.51 -16.37 8.29
N ARG A 39 22.74 -17.44 8.01
CA ARG A 39 21.90 -17.55 6.79
C ARG A 39 20.60 -16.78 6.88
N LEU A 40 20.10 -16.54 8.09
CA LEU A 40 18.83 -15.87 8.31
C LEU A 40 19.09 -14.43 8.77
N ARG A 41 18.71 -13.47 7.92
CA ARG A 41 18.76 -12.04 8.26
C ARG A 41 17.35 -11.54 8.45
N LEU A 42 17.03 -11.09 9.67
CA LEU A 42 15.78 -10.40 9.95
C LEU A 42 15.96 -8.91 9.68
N THR A 43 15.10 -8.36 8.82
CA THR A 43 15.01 -6.91 8.60
C THR A 43 13.55 -6.52 8.68
N THR A 44 13.19 -5.62 9.59
CA THR A 44 11.84 -5.07 9.67
C THR A 44 11.78 -3.82 8.80
N PRO A 45 11.11 -3.85 7.63
CA PRO A 45 10.94 -2.65 6.84
C PRO A 45 10.05 -1.66 7.60
N ALA A 46 10.31 -0.36 7.45
CA ALA A 46 9.46 0.67 8.05
C ALA A 46 8.16 0.87 7.24
N SER A 47 8.14 0.47 5.97
CA SER A 47 6.96 0.48 5.12
C SER A 47 7.01 -0.58 4.04
N VAL A 48 5.84 -1.12 3.72
CA VAL A 48 5.63 -2.11 2.66
C VAL A 48 4.59 -1.56 1.69
N LEU A 49 4.86 -1.67 0.41
CA LEU A 49 3.95 -1.30 -0.67
C LEU A 49 3.53 -2.57 -1.37
N HIS A 50 2.23 -2.79 -1.47
CA HIS A 50 1.64 -3.88 -2.23
C HIS A 50 0.83 -3.32 -3.40
N THR A 51 0.75 -4.06 -4.50
CA THR A 51 -0.21 -3.80 -5.58
C THR A 51 -0.55 -5.12 -6.27
N ALA A 52 -1.69 -5.18 -6.94
CA ALA A 52 -2.07 -6.34 -7.74
C ALA A 52 -1.29 -6.43 -9.06
N ASP A 53 -0.71 -5.32 -9.54
CA ASP A 53 -0.04 -5.24 -10.85
C ASP A 53 1.49 -5.22 -10.70
N ALA A 54 2.14 -6.30 -11.15
CA ALA A 54 3.60 -6.41 -11.12
C ALA A 54 4.32 -5.44 -12.07
N THR A 55 3.66 -4.97 -13.13
CA THR A 55 4.26 -4.02 -14.09
C THR A 55 4.43 -2.65 -13.44
N LEU A 56 3.41 -2.20 -12.70
CA LEU A 56 3.43 -0.97 -11.92
C LEU A 56 4.54 -0.97 -10.86
N ILE A 57 4.83 -2.11 -10.23
CA ILE A 57 5.96 -2.25 -9.29
C ILE A 57 7.29 -2.05 -9.99
N GLY A 58 7.45 -2.62 -11.19
CA GLY A 58 8.63 -2.42 -12.02
C GLY A 58 8.85 -0.94 -12.35
N GLU A 59 7.79 -0.23 -12.72
CA GLU A 59 7.84 1.21 -13.02
C GLU A 59 8.20 2.04 -11.79
N ILE A 60 7.54 1.80 -10.66
CA ILE A 60 7.79 2.51 -9.39
C ILE A 60 9.23 2.25 -8.92
N ALA A 61 9.74 1.02 -9.04
CA ALA A 61 11.10 0.66 -8.66
C ALA A 61 12.16 1.30 -9.58
N ALA A 62 11.83 1.52 -10.86
CA ALA A 62 12.73 2.15 -11.83
C ALA A 62 12.62 3.69 -11.86
N SER A 63 11.63 4.27 -11.17
CA SER A 63 11.37 5.72 -11.21
C SER A 63 12.50 6.52 -10.54
N PRO A 64 13.17 7.43 -11.28
CA PRO A 64 14.27 8.23 -10.74
C PRO A 64 13.83 9.20 -9.63
N GLN A 65 12.55 9.58 -9.62
CA GLN A 65 11.98 10.48 -8.60
C GLN A 65 11.85 9.81 -7.22
N LEU A 66 11.81 8.47 -7.19
CA LEU A 66 11.59 7.68 -5.97
C LEU A 66 12.86 7.01 -5.44
N VAL A 67 14.02 7.29 -6.05
CA VAL A 67 15.33 6.74 -5.64
C VAL A 67 15.66 7.09 -4.18
N SER A 68 15.24 8.27 -3.72
CA SER A 68 15.42 8.73 -2.34
C SER A 68 14.73 7.82 -1.31
N LEU A 69 13.65 7.14 -1.68
CA LEU A 69 12.90 6.22 -0.82
C LEU A 69 13.55 4.84 -0.66
N ARG A 70 14.67 4.59 -1.36
CA ARG A 70 15.43 3.33 -1.31
C ARG A 70 14.53 2.09 -1.40
N LEU A 71 13.60 2.12 -2.37
CA LEU A 71 12.66 1.03 -2.59
C LEU A 71 13.41 -0.25 -2.98
N ARG A 72 13.11 -1.35 -2.29
CA ARG A 72 13.68 -2.67 -2.56
C ARG A 72 12.57 -3.66 -2.86
N MET A 73 12.70 -4.37 -3.97
CA MET A 73 11.79 -5.45 -4.36
C MET A 73 11.96 -6.67 -3.46
N LEU A 74 10.87 -7.08 -2.83
CA LEU A 74 10.79 -8.28 -1.99
C LEU A 74 10.12 -9.44 -2.76
N ALA A 75 9.11 -9.10 -3.57
CA ALA A 75 8.39 -10.00 -4.46
C ALA A 75 7.92 -9.21 -5.70
N PRO A 76 7.42 -9.87 -6.77
CA PRO A 76 6.97 -9.18 -7.99
C PRO A 76 5.89 -8.11 -7.77
N THR A 77 5.11 -8.23 -6.69
CA THR A 77 4.02 -7.32 -6.32
C THR A 77 4.28 -6.53 -5.05
N VAL A 78 5.48 -6.66 -4.45
CA VAL A 78 5.78 -6.11 -3.12
C VAL A 78 7.11 -5.37 -3.11
N LEU A 79 7.06 -4.09 -2.72
CA LEU A 79 8.23 -3.26 -2.45
C LEU A 79 8.33 -2.96 -0.95
N THR A 80 9.55 -2.77 -0.49
CA THR A 80 9.86 -2.38 0.90
C THR A 80 10.66 -1.10 0.90
N SER A 81 10.42 -0.25 1.90
CA SER A 81 11.17 0.97 2.15
C SER A 81 11.65 1.01 3.61
N PRO A 82 12.86 1.53 3.88
CA PRO A 82 13.31 1.80 5.24
C PRO A 82 12.71 3.09 5.84
N PHE A 83 11.93 3.85 5.07
CA PHE A 83 11.30 5.10 5.52
C PHE A 83 9.88 4.87 6.08
N PRO A 84 9.40 5.75 6.99
CA PRO A 84 8.05 5.64 7.53
C PRO A 84 6.98 5.89 6.46
N SER A 85 5.79 5.32 6.68
CA SER A 85 4.71 5.28 5.69
C SER A 85 4.24 6.65 5.23
N ASP A 86 4.21 7.63 6.13
CA ASP A 86 3.78 9.00 5.80
C ASP A 86 4.75 9.68 4.82
N ALA A 87 6.06 9.44 4.97
CA ALA A 87 7.07 9.97 4.07
C ALA A 87 7.00 9.30 2.69
N VAL A 88 6.81 7.98 2.67
CA VAL A 88 6.65 7.19 1.43
C VAL A 88 5.40 7.61 0.67
N ILE A 89 4.26 7.77 1.36
CA ILE A 89 2.99 8.21 0.75
C ILE A 89 3.13 9.62 0.17
N THR A 90 3.78 10.54 0.90
CA THR A 90 4.00 11.90 0.42
C THR A 90 4.84 11.92 -0.85
N ALA A 91 5.97 11.23 -0.85
CA ALA A 91 6.86 11.15 -2.01
C ALA A 91 6.21 10.45 -3.21
N LEU A 92 5.39 9.43 -2.99
CA LEU A 92 4.60 8.79 -4.05
C LEU A 92 3.56 9.76 -4.64
N ARG A 93 2.88 10.57 -3.80
CA ARG A 93 1.96 11.62 -4.27
C ARG A 93 2.66 12.70 -5.06
N ASP A 94 3.85 13.11 -4.65
CA ASP A 94 4.67 14.09 -5.37
C ASP A 94 5.11 13.55 -6.74
N ALA A 95 5.33 12.24 -6.85
CA ALA A 95 5.61 11.54 -8.10
C ALA A 95 4.35 11.24 -8.95
N GLY A 96 3.16 11.66 -8.50
CA GLY A 96 1.89 11.51 -9.22
C GLY A 96 1.15 10.19 -8.98
N TYR A 97 1.63 9.34 -8.06
CA TYR A 97 0.93 8.12 -7.64
C TYR A 97 -0.06 8.44 -6.51
N ALA A 98 -1.17 7.70 -6.44
CA ALA A 98 -2.18 7.86 -5.39
C ALA A 98 -2.20 6.64 -4.44
N PRO A 99 -1.16 6.43 -3.60
CA PRO A 99 -1.14 5.30 -2.68
C PRO A 99 -2.18 5.49 -1.56
N VAL A 100 -2.80 4.39 -1.17
CA VAL A 100 -3.71 4.34 -0.01
C VAL A 100 -2.99 3.72 1.16
N HIS A 101 -3.23 4.24 2.36
CA HIS A 101 -2.66 3.68 3.58
C HIS A 101 -3.51 2.49 4.03
N GLU A 102 -2.91 1.33 4.14
CA GLU A 102 -3.55 0.13 4.70
C GLU A 102 -3.11 0.00 6.17
N GLN A 103 -4.05 -0.26 7.08
CA GLN A 103 -3.73 -0.55 8.48
C GLN A 103 -3.26 -2.00 8.62
N ASP A 104 -2.62 -2.30 9.76
CA ASP A 104 -2.00 -3.58 10.09
C ASP A 104 -2.95 -4.81 9.98
N ASP A 105 -4.27 -4.59 9.92
CA ASP A 105 -5.32 -5.62 9.81
C ASP A 105 -5.87 -5.78 8.37
N GLY A 106 -5.19 -5.22 7.36
CA GLY A 106 -5.66 -5.19 5.97
C GLY A 106 -6.83 -4.22 5.72
N ALA A 107 -7.22 -3.47 6.74
CA ALA A 107 -8.24 -2.44 6.64
C ALA A 107 -7.66 -1.22 5.93
N ILE A 108 -8.24 -0.85 4.78
CA ILE A 108 -7.84 0.34 4.04
C ILE A 108 -8.18 1.60 4.86
N ARG A 109 -7.17 2.28 5.39
CA ARG A 109 -7.31 3.57 6.05
C ARG A 109 -7.42 4.66 5.01
N LEU A 110 -8.65 5.04 4.71
CA LEU A 110 -8.92 6.28 4.00
C LEU A 110 -8.53 7.45 4.90
N GLN A 111 -7.35 8.02 4.68
CA GLN A 111 -7.04 9.35 5.22
C GLN A 111 -8.00 10.32 4.54
N ARG A 112 -9.04 10.75 5.27
CA ARG A 112 -9.91 11.84 4.84
C ARG A 112 -9.00 13.00 4.45
N PRO A 113 -9.07 13.53 3.22
CA PRO A 113 -8.30 14.71 2.85
C PRO A 113 -8.60 15.77 3.90
N THR A 114 -7.59 16.13 4.70
CA THR A 114 -7.65 17.37 5.47
C THR A 114 -7.53 18.46 4.44
N ASP A 115 -8.69 18.81 3.92
CA ASP A 115 -8.87 19.87 2.97
C ASP A 115 -8.24 21.12 3.60
N ARG A 116 -7.06 21.52 3.09
CA ARG A 116 -6.64 22.92 3.18
C ARG A 116 -7.65 23.67 2.33
N ARG A 117 -8.83 23.88 2.92
CA ARG A 117 -9.97 24.51 2.27
C ARG A 117 -9.48 25.87 1.84
N HIS A 118 -9.52 26.10 0.53
CA HIS A 118 -9.32 27.42 0.00
C HIS A 118 -10.38 28.35 0.64
N PRO A 119 -10.01 29.51 1.21
CA PRO A 119 -10.92 30.36 2.02
C PRO A 119 -12.12 30.96 1.24
N LEU A 120 -12.31 30.58 -0.03
CA LEU A 120 -13.35 31.10 -0.91
C LEU A 120 -14.45 30.09 -1.24
N LEU A 121 -14.40 28.86 -0.72
CA LEU A 121 -15.48 27.88 -0.92
C LEU A 121 -16.64 28.17 0.06
N PRO A 122 -17.89 28.34 -0.44
CA PRO A 122 -19.05 28.51 0.43
C PRO A 122 -19.24 27.28 1.32
N ALA A 123 -19.56 27.50 2.59
CA ALA A 123 -19.85 26.42 3.53
C ALA A 123 -21.03 25.57 3.01
N PRO A 124 -20.95 24.22 3.10
CA PRO A 124 -22.11 23.39 2.81
C PRO A 124 -23.22 23.75 3.79
N ARG A 125 -24.42 24.01 3.25
CA ARG A 125 -25.60 24.24 4.07
C ARG A 125 -25.82 22.98 4.92
N SER A 126 -25.72 23.12 6.23
CA SER A 126 -26.18 22.09 7.16
C SER A 126 -27.64 21.81 6.82
N ALA A 127 -27.94 20.60 6.36
CA ALA A 127 -29.33 20.16 6.30
C ALA A 127 -29.85 20.20 7.75
N GLU A 128 -30.92 20.96 7.97
CA GLU A 128 -31.62 20.95 9.25
C GLU A 128 -32.02 19.51 9.61
N PRO A 129 -31.97 19.14 10.90
CA PRO A 129 -32.38 17.81 11.32
C PRO A 129 -33.88 17.66 11.04
N ALA A 130 -34.23 16.77 10.11
CA ALA A 130 -35.61 16.39 9.88
C ALA A 130 -36.16 15.82 11.20
N ALA A 131 -37.07 16.57 11.82
CA ALA A 131 -37.85 16.12 12.96
C ALA A 131 -38.91 15.14 12.48
N ASP A 132 -38.51 13.89 12.28
CA ASP A 132 -39.28 12.68 12.60
C ASP A 132 -38.35 11.49 12.36
N VAL A 133 -38.05 10.69 13.38
CA VAL A 133 -37.40 9.39 13.16
C VAL A 133 -38.52 8.46 12.72
N PRO A 134 -38.58 8.04 11.45
CA PRO A 134 -39.68 7.19 11.00
C PRO A 134 -39.62 5.86 11.76
N ASP A 135 -40.78 5.45 12.28
CA ASP A 135 -40.96 4.18 12.98
C ASP A 135 -40.49 3.03 12.08
N VAL A 136 -39.45 2.34 12.53
CA VAL A 136 -38.70 1.36 11.75
C VAL A 136 -39.60 0.18 11.35
N ASP A 137 -40.58 -0.14 12.20
CA ASP A 137 -41.54 -1.22 11.95
C ASP A 137 -42.53 -0.83 10.84
N HIS A 138 -42.98 0.42 10.79
CA HIS A 138 -43.85 0.92 9.72
C HIS A 138 -43.13 0.96 8.37
N VAL A 139 -41.85 1.34 8.36
CA VAL A 139 -41.02 1.36 7.14
C VAL A 139 -40.76 -0.07 6.64
N ALA A 140 -40.50 -1.01 7.55
CA ALA A 140 -40.30 -2.42 7.19
C ALA A 140 -41.55 -3.03 6.58
N GLU A 141 -42.73 -2.76 7.15
CA GLU A 141 -44.01 -3.26 6.64
C GLU A 141 -44.35 -2.64 5.27
N ALA A 142 -44.04 -1.35 5.06
CA ALA A 142 -44.22 -0.67 3.78
C ALA A 142 -43.30 -1.22 2.68
N LEU A 143 -42.08 -1.64 3.01
CA LEU A 143 -41.14 -2.25 2.06
C LEU A 143 -41.51 -3.68 1.69
N LEU A 144 -42.05 -4.45 2.65
CA LEU A 144 -42.46 -5.84 2.42
C LEU A 144 -43.80 -5.95 1.68
N SER A 145 -44.68 -4.95 1.81
CA SER A 145 -45.99 -4.91 1.13
C SER A 145 -45.96 -4.24 -0.25
N ALA A 146 -44.87 -3.54 -0.60
CA ALA A 146 -44.71 -2.94 -1.91
C ALA A 146 -44.42 -4.04 -2.97
N PRO A 147 -45.16 -4.09 -4.09
CA PRO A 147 -44.82 -4.99 -5.19
C PRO A 147 -43.43 -4.64 -5.72
N VAL A 148 -42.56 -5.65 -5.85
CA VAL A 148 -41.13 -5.57 -6.25
C VAL A 148 -40.95 -5.18 -7.73
N ASP A 149 -41.87 -4.41 -8.30
CA ASP A 149 -41.77 -3.92 -9.66
C ASP A 149 -42.36 -2.51 -9.78
N LYS A 150 -41.55 -1.53 -9.38
CA LYS A 150 -41.48 -0.24 -10.07
C LYS A 150 -40.03 0.14 -10.24
N ALA A 151 -39.54 -0.10 -11.45
CA ALA A 151 -38.27 0.37 -11.97
C ALA A 151 -37.93 1.78 -11.45
N VAL A 152 -36.78 1.92 -10.79
CA VAL A 152 -36.10 3.21 -10.63
C VAL A 152 -35.56 3.60 -12.00
N THR A 153 -36.45 3.97 -12.91
CA THR A 153 -36.11 4.56 -14.20
C THR A 153 -35.77 6.03 -13.98
N ARG A 154 -34.68 6.29 -13.27
CA ARG A 154 -33.91 7.52 -13.42
C ARG A 154 -32.45 7.14 -13.28
N LEU A 155 -31.82 6.84 -14.41
CA LEU A 155 -30.37 6.70 -14.46
C LEU A 155 -29.73 7.90 -13.77
N SER A 156 -28.87 7.58 -12.82
CA SER A 156 -28.10 8.52 -12.03
C SER A 156 -27.16 9.31 -12.93
N SER A 157 -26.78 10.52 -12.52
CA SER A 157 -25.93 11.41 -13.34
C SER A 157 -24.61 10.76 -13.76
N THR A 158 -24.12 9.80 -12.98
CA THR A 158 -22.92 8.99 -13.24
C THR A 158 -23.13 8.01 -14.40
N GLU A 159 -24.30 7.39 -14.52
CA GLU A 159 -24.62 6.51 -15.66
C GLU A 159 -24.75 7.28 -16.97
N ARG A 160 -25.17 8.56 -16.94
CA ARG A 160 -25.25 9.39 -18.16
C ARG A 160 -23.88 9.72 -18.75
N VAL A 161 -22.84 9.78 -17.91
CA VAL A 161 -21.47 10.03 -18.36
C VAL A 161 -20.90 8.77 -19.00
N LEU A 162 -21.08 7.61 -18.36
CA LEU A 162 -20.59 6.33 -18.86
C LEU A 162 -21.24 5.91 -20.20
N ALA A 163 -22.53 6.22 -20.39
CA ALA A 163 -23.24 5.94 -21.63
C ALA A 163 -22.87 6.88 -22.80
N ARG A 164 -22.21 8.01 -22.53
CA ARG A 164 -21.69 8.91 -23.58
C ARG A 164 -20.38 8.37 -24.17
N ASP A 165 -19.49 7.86 -23.31
CA ASP A 165 -18.16 7.42 -23.74
C ASP A 165 -18.20 6.11 -24.53
N THR A 166 -19.16 5.22 -24.25
CA THR A 166 -19.30 3.95 -24.99
C THR A 166 -19.72 4.15 -26.45
N ARG A 167 -20.37 5.27 -26.80
CA ARG A 167 -20.71 5.59 -28.21
C ARG A 167 -19.53 6.10 -29.02
N GLN A 168 -18.46 6.56 -28.38
CA GLN A 168 -17.24 6.99 -29.08
C GLN A 168 -16.35 5.80 -29.48
N LEU A 169 -16.44 4.68 -28.75
CA LEU A 169 -15.64 3.49 -29.01
C LEU A 169 -16.17 2.63 -30.18
N ASP A 170 -17.44 2.78 -30.55
CA ASP A 170 -18.11 1.95 -31.57
C ASP A 170 -18.31 2.68 -32.91
N SER A 171 -17.45 3.64 -33.25
CA SER A 171 -17.44 4.22 -34.60
C SER A 171 -16.78 3.23 -35.58
N PRO A 172 -17.51 2.69 -36.57
CA PRO A 172 -16.91 1.76 -37.52
C PRO A 172 -15.90 2.48 -38.41
N MET A 173 -14.69 1.94 -38.51
CA MET A 173 -13.72 2.33 -39.54
C MET A 173 -14.39 2.29 -40.91
N ARG A 174 -14.45 3.45 -41.58
CA ARG A 174 -14.91 3.58 -42.96
C ARG A 174 -13.86 2.94 -43.89
N PRO A 175 -14.19 1.92 -44.70
CA PRO A 175 -13.22 1.36 -45.64
C PRO A 175 -12.90 2.37 -46.76
N PRO A 176 -11.67 2.34 -47.32
CA PRO A 176 -11.25 3.27 -48.35
C PRO A 176 -12.00 3.02 -49.66
N ARG A 177 -12.49 4.10 -50.29
CA ARG A 177 -13.09 4.05 -51.63
C ARG A 177 -12.00 3.79 -52.68
N ARG A 178 -12.18 2.74 -53.48
CA ARG A 178 -11.55 2.60 -54.81
C ARG A 178 -12.59 2.88 -55.88
#